data_AF-A0A379ATQ7-F1
#
_entry.id   AF-A0A379ATQ7-F1
#
_cell.length_a   1.000
_cell.length_b   1.000
_cell.length_c   1.000
_cell.angle_alpha   90.00
_cell.angle_beta   90.00
_cell.angle_gamma   90.00
#
_symmetry.space_group_name_H-M   'P 1'
#
loop_
_entity.id
_entity.type
_entity.pdbx_description
1 polymer ?
#
loop_
_entity_poly.entity_id
_entity_poly.type
_entity_poly.pdbx_seq_one_letter_code
_entity_poly.pdbx_strand_id
1 'polypeptide(L)'
;MQIKPYVLSSDSARLRYQFVSQGKNGEQQTKIIEFCRLDNAVFPEDTPLFNLGFGDTIDGVEIDDKVVTNNGDMEVILRTVAYAAELFFLEYPSALILFEGSSKARTRLYRMMLNKYYSEISERFIISGISEGSIHLFLPNTKKKFEAFLVKQRVEVIL
;
A
#
# COMPACT_ATOMS: atom_id res chain seq x y z
N MET A 1 2.74 -1.26 14.57
CA MET A 1 1.60 -0.36 14.65
C MET A 1 0.67 -1.03 15.64
N GLN A 2 0.32 -0.38 16.75
CA GLN A 2 -0.66 -0.94 17.70
C GLN A 2 -2.11 -0.73 17.20
N ILE A 3 -2.34 -0.92 15.91
CA ILE A 3 -3.66 -0.85 15.27
C ILE A 3 -3.92 -2.24 14.71
N LYS A 4 -5.05 -2.84 15.10
CA LYS A 4 -5.47 -4.15 14.59
C LYS A 4 -6.07 -3.94 13.18
N PRO A 5 -5.55 -4.60 12.12
CA PRO A 5 -6.16 -4.53 10.79
C PRO A 5 -7.50 -5.25 10.77
N TYR A 6 -8.32 -4.95 9.75
CA TYR A 6 -9.48 -5.78 9.43
C TYR A 6 -9.03 -7.17 8.98
N VAL A 7 -9.93 -8.15 9.12
CA VAL A 7 -9.69 -9.51 8.62
C VAL A 7 -9.73 -9.47 7.10
N LEU A 8 -8.68 -10.02 6.48
CA LEU A 8 -8.55 -10.14 5.04
C LEU A 8 -9.01 -11.53 4.59
N SER A 9 -9.83 -11.60 3.56
CA SER A 9 -9.86 -12.76 2.66
C SER A 9 -8.93 -12.49 1.48
N SER A 10 -8.41 -13.55 0.85
CA SER A 10 -7.53 -13.43 -0.31
C SER A 10 -7.83 -14.48 -1.36
N ASP A 11 -7.41 -14.20 -2.59
CA ASP A 11 -7.25 -15.23 -3.60
C ASP A 11 -6.07 -16.17 -3.28
N SER A 12 -5.94 -17.25 -4.03
CA SER A 12 -4.86 -18.23 -3.85
C SER A 12 -3.49 -17.66 -4.22
N ALA A 13 -3.43 -16.71 -5.15
CA ALA A 13 -2.18 -16.09 -5.60
C ALA A 13 -1.70 -14.97 -4.67
N ARG A 14 -2.50 -14.60 -3.66
CA ARG A 14 -2.24 -13.49 -2.74
C ARG A 14 -2.01 -12.15 -3.43
N LEU A 15 -2.62 -11.99 -4.60
CA LEU A 15 -2.59 -10.75 -5.38
C LEU A 15 -3.85 -9.92 -5.16
N ARG A 16 -4.90 -10.51 -4.59
CA ARG A 16 -6.16 -9.80 -4.36
C ARG A 16 -6.72 -10.13 -2.99
N TYR A 17 -7.03 -9.08 -2.23
CA TYR A 17 -7.58 -9.18 -0.89
C TYR A 17 -8.89 -8.41 -0.78
N GLN A 18 -9.78 -8.88 0.08
CA GLN A 18 -11.02 -8.20 0.41
C GLN A 18 -11.18 -8.09 1.92
N PHE A 19 -11.83 -7.02 2.36
CA PHE A 19 -12.26 -6.85 3.74
C PHE A 19 -13.49 -5.95 3.82
N VAL A 20 -14.19 -6.03 4.95
CA VAL A 20 -15.32 -5.16 5.27
C VAL A 20 -14.85 -4.11 6.28
N SER A 21 -14.83 -2.85 5.87
CA SER A 21 -14.65 -1.70 6.77
C SER A 21 -15.96 -1.46 7.51
N GLN A 22 -15.87 -1.20 8.80
CA GLN A 22 -17.01 -0.89 9.66
C GLN A 22 -16.81 0.51 10.24
N GLY A 23 -17.66 1.45 9.80
CA GLY A 23 -17.66 2.81 10.30
C GLY A 23 -18.21 2.92 11.71
N LYS A 24 -17.90 4.05 12.36
CA LYS A 24 -18.32 4.33 13.76
C LYS A 24 -19.84 4.27 13.97
N ASN A 25 -20.62 4.45 12.90
CA ASN A 25 -22.07 4.42 12.91
C ASN A 25 -22.67 3.08 12.45
N GLY A 26 -21.85 2.04 12.27
CA GLY A 26 -22.29 0.71 11.83
C GLY A 26 -22.39 0.53 10.30
N GLU A 27 -22.03 1.55 9.52
CA GLU A 27 -21.93 1.47 8.06
C GLU A 27 -20.86 0.43 7.67
N GLN A 28 -21.21 -0.46 6.74
CA GLN A 28 -20.31 -1.50 6.24
C GLN A 28 -19.98 -1.24 4.79
N GLN A 29 -18.70 -1.22 4.46
CA GLN A 29 -18.23 -1.05 3.09
C GLN A 29 -17.19 -2.12 2.77
N THR A 30 -17.48 -2.94 1.75
CA THR A 30 -16.53 -3.89 1.20
C THR A 30 -15.47 -3.12 0.41
N LYS A 31 -14.20 -3.50 0.62
CA LYS A 31 -13.03 -2.88 0.01
C LYS A 31 -12.11 -3.93 -0.55
N ILE A 32 -11.39 -3.57 -1.59
CA ILE A 32 -10.46 -4.44 -2.30
C ILE A 32 -9.07 -3.83 -2.26
N ILE A 33 -8.07 -4.70 -2.07
CA ILE A 33 -6.65 -4.39 -2.27
C ILE A 33 -6.15 -5.34 -3.35
N GLU A 34 -5.52 -4.81 -4.39
CA GLU A 34 -5.07 -5.59 -5.53
C GLU A 34 -3.64 -5.23 -5.94
N PHE A 35 -2.86 -6.26 -6.23
CA PHE A 35 -1.47 -6.19 -6.69
C PHE A 35 -1.42 -6.57 -8.17
N CYS A 36 -1.45 -5.56 -9.03
CA CYS A 36 -1.38 -5.76 -10.48
C CYS A 36 0.07 -5.70 -10.93
N ARG A 37 0.58 -6.79 -11.52
CA ARG A 37 1.93 -6.80 -12.10
C ARG A 37 2.00 -5.75 -13.22
N LEU A 38 3.06 -4.95 -13.19
CA LEU A 38 3.37 -3.97 -14.23
C LEU A 38 4.50 -4.50 -15.11
N ASP A 39 4.41 -4.17 -16.39
CA ASP A 39 5.56 -4.29 -17.29
C ASP A 39 6.65 -3.33 -16.80
N ASN A 40 7.85 -3.87 -16.62
CA ASN A 40 8.94 -3.15 -15.99
C ASN A 40 10.20 -3.24 -16.85
N ALA A 41 10.55 -2.13 -17.49
CA ALA A 41 11.80 -1.95 -18.22
C ALA A 41 12.87 -1.17 -17.43
N VAL A 42 12.55 -0.72 -16.21
CA VAL A 42 13.39 0.19 -15.41
C VAL A 42 14.16 -0.54 -14.31
N PHE A 43 13.51 -1.45 -13.59
CA PHE A 43 14.17 -2.27 -12.56
C PHE A 43 14.65 -3.61 -13.15
N PRO A 44 15.66 -4.24 -12.53
CA PRO A 44 16.16 -5.55 -12.96
C PRO A 44 15.05 -6.60 -13.05
N GLU A 45 15.23 -7.59 -13.94
CA GLU A 45 14.23 -8.64 -14.21
C GLU A 45 13.84 -9.45 -12.96
N ASP A 46 14.77 -9.61 -12.02
CA ASP A 46 14.57 -10.30 -10.73
C ASP A 46 13.76 -9.48 -9.69
N THR A 47 13.43 -8.23 -10.02
CA THR A 47 12.68 -7.30 -9.18
C THR A 47 11.36 -6.96 -9.89
N PRO A 48 10.35 -7.86 -9.84
CA PRO A 48 9.08 -7.62 -10.50
C PRO A 48 8.35 -6.44 -9.84
N LEU A 49 7.76 -5.57 -10.66
CA LEU A 49 7.03 -4.38 -10.21
C LEU A 49 5.54 -4.67 -10.15
N PHE A 50 4.88 -4.25 -9.08
CA PHE A 50 3.44 -4.36 -8.90
C PHE A 50 2.85 -3.02 -8.50
N ASN A 51 1.73 -2.64 -9.12
CA ASN A 51 0.88 -1.56 -8.63
C ASN A 51 0.00 -2.08 -7.49
N LEU A 52 -0.04 -1.38 -6.36
CA LEU A 52 -1.03 -1.60 -5.31
C LEU A 52 -2.23 -0.66 -5.56
N GLY A 53 -3.33 -1.26 -6.02
CA GLY A 53 -4.65 -0.63 -6.11
C GLY A 53 -5.44 -0.83 -4.83
N PHE A 54 -6.21 0.19 -4.43
CA PHE A 54 -7.08 0.13 -3.27
C PHE A 54 -8.34 0.98 -3.51
N GLY A 55 -9.51 0.41 -3.21
CA GLY A 55 -10.78 1.11 -3.36
C GLY A 55 -11.97 0.34 -2.78
N ASP A 56 -13.14 0.94 -2.96
CA ASP A 56 -14.42 0.36 -2.59
C ASP A 56 -14.89 -0.60 -3.68
N THR A 57 -15.87 -1.44 -3.36
CA THR A 57 -16.52 -2.30 -4.35
C THR A 57 -17.99 -2.47 -3.99
N ILE A 58 -18.85 -2.56 -5.01
CA ILE A 58 -20.28 -2.82 -4.85
C ILE A 58 -20.59 -4.31 -5.11
N ASP A 59 -19.84 -4.94 -6.02
CA ASP A 59 -20.07 -6.30 -6.50
C ASP A 59 -19.01 -7.31 -6.03
N GLY A 60 -17.94 -6.84 -5.38
CA GLY A 60 -16.79 -7.67 -4.98
C GLY A 60 -15.77 -7.89 -6.11
N VAL A 61 -16.00 -7.33 -7.30
CA VAL A 61 -15.20 -7.59 -8.51
C VAL A 61 -14.56 -6.32 -9.03
N GLU A 62 -15.29 -5.21 -9.13
CA GLU A 62 -14.72 -3.96 -9.60
C GLU A 62 -14.25 -3.09 -8.44
N ILE A 63 -13.08 -2.48 -8.61
CA ILE A 63 -12.52 -1.51 -7.66
C ILE A 63 -12.98 -0.12 -8.10
N ASP A 64 -13.74 0.56 -7.23
CA ASP A 64 -13.98 1.99 -7.33
C ASP A 64 -13.02 2.72 -6.39
N ASP A 65 -11.96 3.26 -6.99
CA ASP A 65 -10.96 4.04 -6.30
C ASP A 65 -11.28 5.55 -6.31
N LYS A 66 -12.46 5.98 -6.73
CA LYS A 66 -12.83 7.42 -6.75
C LYS A 66 -13.79 7.77 -5.62
N VAL A 67 -14.54 6.80 -5.13
CA VAL A 67 -15.46 7.00 -4.01
C VAL A 67 -14.69 7.28 -2.72
N VAL A 68 -15.17 8.29 -1.98
CA VAL A 68 -14.66 8.64 -0.65
C VAL A 68 -15.69 8.21 0.37
N THR A 69 -15.50 7.01 0.93
CA THR A 69 -16.27 6.55 2.09
C THR A 69 -15.52 6.91 3.36
N ASN A 70 -16.02 7.89 4.12
CA ASN A 70 -15.38 8.37 5.35
C ASN A 70 -16.04 7.76 6.60
N ASN A 71 -15.61 6.54 6.91
CA ASN A 71 -16.08 5.76 8.05
C ASN A 71 -15.41 6.15 9.39
N GLY A 72 -14.48 7.13 9.37
CA GLY A 72 -13.72 7.56 10.55
C GLY A 72 -12.69 6.55 11.05
N ASP A 73 -12.36 5.55 10.24
CA ASP A 73 -11.49 4.38 10.50
C ASP A 73 -10.23 4.37 9.61
N MET A 74 -9.90 5.51 9.00
CA MET A 74 -8.82 5.67 8.01
C MET A 74 -7.48 5.03 8.42
N GLU A 75 -7.05 5.15 9.68
CA GLU A 75 -5.79 4.52 10.13
C GLU A 75 -5.89 2.99 10.18
N VAL A 76 -7.06 2.43 10.51
CA VAL A 76 -7.33 0.98 10.48
C VAL A 76 -7.32 0.48 9.05
N ILE A 77 -7.94 1.21 8.13
CA ILE A 77 -7.90 0.92 6.69
C ILE A 77 -6.45 0.91 6.20
N LEU A 78 -5.67 1.96 6.46
CA LEU A 78 -4.29 2.04 5.97
C LEU A 78 -3.38 0.99 6.64
N ARG A 79 -3.63 0.64 7.91
CA ARG A 79 -2.99 -0.51 8.56
C ARG A 79 -3.33 -1.83 7.86
N THR A 80 -4.58 -1.99 7.43
CA THR A 80 -5.07 -3.17 6.71
C THR A 80 -4.41 -3.28 5.34
N VAL A 81 -4.28 -2.17 4.62
CA VAL A 81 -3.54 -2.11 3.34
C VAL A 81 -2.06 -2.47 3.56
N ALA A 82 -1.42 -1.90 4.58
CA ALA A 82 -0.04 -2.25 4.92
C ALA A 82 0.10 -3.73 5.29
N TYR A 83 -0.88 -4.30 6.01
CA TYR A 83 -0.88 -5.72 6.36
C TYR A 83 -1.01 -6.61 5.11
N ALA A 84 -1.85 -6.25 4.14
CA ALA A 84 -1.91 -6.96 2.86
C ALA A 84 -0.58 -6.89 2.10
N ALA A 85 0.11 -5.74 2.12
CA ALA A 85 1.45 -5.62 1.53
C ALA A 85 2.48 -6.50 2.24
N GLU A 86 2.43 -6.60 3.57
CA GLU A 86 3.27 -7.54 4.33
C GLU A 86 3.01 -9.00 3.91
N LEU A 87 1.75 -9.41 3.76
CA LEU A 87 1.39 -10.76 3.31
C LEU A 87 1.80 -11.03 1.86
N PHE A 88 1.69 -10.03 0.98
CA PHE A 88 2.17 -10.09 -0.39
C PHE A 88 3.68 -10.36 -0.44
N PHE A 89 4.47 -9.65 0.36
CA PHE A 89 5.92 -9.84 0.39
C PHE A 89 6.38 -11.21 0.91
N LEU A 90 5.54 -11.93 1.67
CA LEU A 90 5.85 -13.32 2.04
C LEU A 90 5.89 -14.25 0.82
N GLU A 91 5.06 -14.00 -0.19
CA GLU A 91 5.00 -14.80 -1.42
C GLU A 91 5.92 -14.22 -2.52
N TYR A 92 6.10 -12.89 -2.54
CA TYR A 92 6.88 -12.18 -3.55
C TYR A 92 8.01 -11.32 -2.92
N PRO A 93 9.00 -11.93 -2.24
CA PRO A 93 9.97 -11.21 -1.42
C PRO A 93 10.92 -10.29 -2.20
N SER A 94 11.18 -10.57 -3.48
CA SER A 94 12.04 -9.72 -4.32
C SER A 94 11.29 -8.55 -4.99
N ALA A 95 9.96 -8.56 -4.92
CA ALA A 95 9.11 -7.62 -5.65
C ALA A 95 9.26 -6.17 -5.15
N LEU A 96 8.81 -5.26 -6.00
CA LEU A 96 8.68 -3.84 -5.70
C LEU A 96 7.20 -3.46 -5.82
N ILE A 97 6.64 -2.84 -4.79
CA ILE A 97 5.28 -2.29 -4.83
C ILE A 97 5.37 -0.81 -5.15
N LEU A 98 4.64 -0.36 -6.18
CA LEU A 98 4.34 1.02 -6.51
C LEU A 98 2.94 1.38 -6.04
N PHE A 99 2.78 2.55 -5.42
CA PHE A 99 1.46 3.08 -5.11
C PHE A 99 1.45 4.61 -5.11
N GLU A 100 0.31 5.15 -5.51
CA GLU A 100 -0.07 6.54 -5.35
C GLU A 100 -1.54 6.62 -4.97
N GLY A 101 -1.97 7.77 -4.45
CA GLY A 101 -3.39 8.01 -4.29
C GLY A 101 -3.98 8.52 -5.60
N SER A 102 -5.19 8.10 -5.96
CA SER A 102 -5.89 8.66 -7.13
C SER A 102 -6.33 10.12 -6.99
N SER A 103 -5.87 10.80 -5.93
CA SER A 103 -5.82 12.25 -5.86
C SER A 103 -4.58 12.71 -5.09
N LYS A 104 -4.11 13.93 -5.35
CA LYS A 104 -3.00 14.55 -4.60
C LYS A 104 -3.23 14.55 -3.08
N ALA A 105 -4.50 14.67 -2.65
CA ALA A 105 -4.86 14.61 -1.24
C ALA A 105 -4.59 13.22 -0.64
N ARG A 106 -4.87 12.14 -1.39
CA ARG A 106 -4.60 10.76 -0.97
C ARG A 106 -3.12 10.42 -0.99
N THR A 107 -2.38 10.83 -2.02
CA THR A 107 -0.91 10.69 -2.01
C THR A 107 -0.31 11.39 -0.79
N ARG A 108 -0.81 12.59 -0.43
CA ARG A 108 -0.38 13.29 0.79
C ARG A 108 -0.77 12.54 2.06
N LEU A 109 -1.96 11.94 2.12
CA LEU A 109 -2.38 11.11 3.24
C LEU A 109 -1.43 9.91 3.44
N TYR A 110 -1.11 9.20 2.37
CA TYR A 110 -0.16 8.09 2.41
C TYR A 110 1.21 8.56 2.90
N ARG A 111 1.69 9.71 2.40
CA ARG A 111 2.91 10.33 2.91
C ARG A 111 2.87 10.61 4.41
N MET A 112 1.74 11.10 4.94
CA MET A 112 1.60 11.37 6.38
C MET A 112 1.71 10.09 7.19
N MET A 113 1.11 8.99 6.72
CA MET A 113 1.21 7.69 7.40
C MET A 113 2.61 7.10 7.32
N LEU A 114 3.28 7.19 6.16
CA LEU A 114 4.67 6.79 6.01
C LEU A 114 5.58 7.57 6.96
N ASN A 115 5.35 8.88 7.15
CA ASN A 115 6.07 9.66 8.16
C ASN A 115 5.76 9.19 9.58
N LYS A 116 4.49 9.01 9.91
CA LYS A 116 4.01 8.64 11.26
C LYS A 116 4.60 7.31 11.73
N TYR A 117 4.73 6.33 10.82
CA TYR A 117 5.19 4.98 11.13
C TYR A 117 6.56 4.66 10.51
N TYR A 118 7.33 5.67 10.12
CA TYR A 118 8.58 5.47 9.39
C TYR A 118 9.55 4.55 10.13
N SER A 119 9.77 4.76 11.43
CA SER A 119 10.72 3.97 12.22
C SER A 119 10.44 2.48 12.10
N GLU A 120 9.20 2.08 12.34
CA GLU A 120 8.76 0.69 12.28
C GLU A 120 8.77 0.12 10.85
N ILE A 121 8.23 0.86 9.87
CA ILE A 121 8.19 0.36 8.49
C ILE A 121 9.62 0.18 7.96
N SER A 122 10.53 1.10 8.31
CA SER A 122 11.91 1.11 7.82
C SER A 122 12.77 -0.03 8.37
N GLU A 123 12.36 -0.71 9.45
CA GLU A 123 13.02 -1.89 9.98
C GLU A 123 12.96 -3.06 9.01
N ARG A 124 11.82 -3.22 8.30
CA ARG A 124 11.57 -4.36 7.41
C ARG A 124 11.55 -3.97 5.93
N PHE A 125 11.33 -2.70 5.62
CA PHE A 125 11.13 -2.25 4.25
C PHE A 125 12.02 -1.06 3.89
N ILE A 126 12.40 -0.99 2.61
CA ILE A 126 12.99 0.18 1.99
C ILE A 126 11.85 0.96 1.35
N ILE A 127 11.73 2.24 1.70
CA ILE A 127 10.72 3.15 1.16
C ILE A 127 11.43 4.17 0.27
N SER A 128 10.96 4.30 -0.96
CA SER A 128 11.39 5.33 -1.90
C SER A 128 10.18 6.12 -2.37
N GLY A 129 10.41 7.31 -2.93
CA GLY A 129 9.38 8.13 -3.54
C GLY A 129 9.81 8.67 -4.89
N ILE A 130 8.86 8.81 -5.80
CA ILE A 130 9.05 9.41 -7.12
C ILE A 130 8.71 10.89 -7.01
N SER A 131 9.65 11.76 -7.37
CA SER A 131 9.49 13.21 -7.40
C SER A 131 10.14 13.73 -8.67
N GLU A 132 9.40 14.50 -9.47
CA GLU A 132 9.93 15.11 -10.70
C GLU A 132 10.59 14.07 -11.64
N GLY A 133 9.94 12.91 -11.80
CA GLY A 133 10.41 11.82 -12.65
C GLY A 133 11.60 11.02 -12.12
N SER A 134 12.10 11.32 -10.91
CA SER A 134 13.25 10.64 -10.31
C SER A 134 12.88 9.90 -9.02
N ILE A 135 13.52 8.75 -8.81
CA ILE A 135 13.36 7.95 -7.59
C ILE A 135 14.34 8.45 -6.52
N HIS A 136 13.84 8.69 -5.33
CA HIS A 136 14.65 9.06 -4.17
C HIS A 136 14.29 8.20 -2.97
N LEU A 137 15.28 7.88 -2.13
CA LEU A 137 15.01 7.28 -0.83
C LEU A 137 14.08 8.21 -0.03
N PHE A 138 13.04 7.63 0.57
CA PHE A 138 12.13 8.36 1.42
C PHE A 138 12.78 8.57 2.79
N LEU A 139 12.93 9.83 3.19
CA LEU A 139 13.32 10.21 4.54
C LEU A 139 12.17 10.99 5.17
N PRO A 140 11.85 10.74 6.45
CA PRO A 140 10.75 11.42 7.12
C PRO A 140 10.98 12.93 7.16
N ASN A 141 9.90 13.69 7.06
CA ASN A 141 9.88 15.17 7.07
C ASN A 141 10.67 15.85 5.93
N THR A 142 10.98 15.13 4.86
CA THR A 142 11.59 15.73 3.66
C THR A 142 10.67 16.76 2.99
N LYS A 143 11.29 17.80 2.38
CA LYS A 143 10.58 18.82 1.60
C LYS A 143 10.19 18.35 0.18
N LYS A 144 10.67 17.18 -0.25
CA LYS A 144 10.36 16.62 -1.58
C LYS A 144 8.86 16.39 -1.74
N LYS A 145 8.36 16.68 -2.95
CA LYS A 145 6.95 16.50 -3.33
C LYS A 145 6.83 15.19 -4.07
N PHE A 146 6.59 14.12 -3.33
CA PHE A 146 6.39 12.81 -3.93
C PHE A 146 5.03 12.70 -4.61
N GLU A 147 5.05 12.17 -5.83
CA GLU A 147 3.90 11.86 -6.67
C GLU A 147 3.42 10.41 -6.41
N ALA A 148 4.38 9.50 -6.24
CA ALA A 148 4.15 8.10 -5.91
C ALA A 148 5.22 7.57 -4.94
N PHE A 149 4.97 6.39 -4.39
CA PHE A 149 5.85 5.70 -3.46
C PHE A 149 6.18 4.30 -3.96
N LEU A 150 7.39 3.86 -3.64
CA LEU A 150 7.89 2.53 -3.92
C LEU A 150 8.28 1.88 -2.59
N VAL A 151 7.88 0.62 -2.39
CA VAL A 151 8.23 -0.15 -1.19
C VAL A 151 8.79 -1.50 -1.60
N LYS A 152 9.92 -1.88 -0.99
CA LYS A 152 10.59 -3.17 -1.18
C LYS A 152 10.91 -3.78 0.18
N GLN A 153 10.80 -5.10 0.31
CA GLN A 153 11.28 -5.79 1.51
C GLN A 153 12.81 -5.70 1.61
N ARG A 154 13.34 -5.46 2.82
CA ARG A 154 14.77 -5.60 3.06
C ARG A 154 15.13 -7.08 2.97
N VAL A 155 16.16 -7.38 2.20
CA VAL A 155 16.77 -8.71 2.22
C VAL A 155 17.64 -8.76 3.48
N GLU A 156 17.29 -9.63 4.42
CA GLU A 156 18.23 -9.99 5.48
C GLU A 156 19.38 -10.77 4.82
N VAL A 157 20.57 -10.17 4.83
CA VAL A 157 21.79 -10.93 4.54
C VAL A 157 22.10 -11.69 5.83
N ILE A 158 21.70 -12.95 5.90
CA ILE A 158 22.24 -13.88 6.89
C ILE A 158 23.69 -14.12 6.47
N LEU A 159 24.63 -13.47 7.17
CA LEU A 159 26.07 -13.71 7.03
C LEU A 159 26.47 -15.02 7.71
#